data_AF-A0A328RUL0-F1
#
_entry.id   AF-A0A328RUL0-F1
#
_cell.length_a   1.000
_cell.length_b   1.000
_cell.length_c   1.000
_cell.angle_alpha   90.00
_cell.angle_beta   90.00
_cell.angle_gamma   90.00
#
_symmetry.space_group_name_H-M   'P 1'
#
loop_
_entity.id
_entity.type
_entity.pdbx_description
1 polymer ?
#
loop_
_entity_poly.entity_id
_entity_poly.type
_entity_poly.pdbx_seq_one_letter_code
_entity_poly.pdbx_strand_id
1 'polypeptide(L)'
;MVVKIGIIKVGNIGTSPIIDLVLDERADRDDIDVRTISSGAKMGKKQMEDVLPKITEFNPDMIIFISPNPNAKQPSIAREALSKTGIPTIIIGDRPGEKAIDEMKEQKLGYILVRADPMIGARREFLDPTEMALFNSDVLKVLSVTGAFRLVHETIDGLIDKISNNEPIEVPQIVVTAERAVLAAGFKNPYAMSKAIAAYNIATQVSVMDVKACFKTNEPNIYIPLVAAAHEMMSSAAKLADEAREIEKGNDTVLRTPHRRDGSTLHKTSLMDNFE
;
A
#
# COMPACT_ATOMS: atom_id res chain seq x y z
N MET A 1 -6.98 23.66 -9.70
CA MET A 1 -6.66 22.87 -10.91
C MET A 1 -7.14 21.45 -10.64
N VAL A 2 -7.57 20.68 -11.64
CA VAL A 2 -7.87 19.24 -11.41
C VAL A 2 -6.58 18.46 -11.65
N VAL A 3 -6.07 17.79 -10.61
CA VAL A 3 -4.84 17.00 -10.67
C VAL A 3 -5.16 15.61 -11.24
N LYS A 4 -4.52 15.25 -12.35
CA LYS A 4 -4.70 13.96 -13.01
C LYS A 4 -3.73 12.92 -12.45
N ILE A 5 -4.26 11.85 -11.88
CA ILE A 5 -3.45 10.81 -11.24
C ILE A 5 -3.54 9.52 -12.05
N GLY A 6 -2.41 9.09 -12.58
CA GLY A 6 -2.29 7.82 -13.31
C GLY A 6 -1.80 6.70 -12.40
N ILE A 7 -2.62 5.68 -12.16
CA ILE A 7 -2.25 4.52 -11.32
C ILE A 7 -2.06 3.29 -12.19
N ILE A 8 -0.89 2.66 -12.09
CA ILE A 8 -0.56 1.42 -12.78
C ILE A 8 -0.40 0.31 -11.74
N LYS A 9 -1.19 -0.76 -11.86
CA LYS A 9 -1.17 -1.91 -10.94
C LYS A 9 -0.74 -3.17 -11.67
N VAL A 10 0.41 -3.73 -11.33
CA VAL A 10 0.89 -4.99 -11.91
C VAL A 10 1.18 -6.03 -10.84
N GLY A 11 0.48 -7.16 -10.89
CA GLY A 11 0.43 -8.06 -9.74
C GLY A 11 -0.45 -7.46 -8.63
N ASN A 12 -0.34 -8.03 -7.43
CA ASN A 12 -1.13 -7.61 -6.28
C ASN A 12 -0.27 -7.56 -5.03
N ILE A 13 -0.40 -6.47 -4.29
CA ILE A 13 -0.01 -6.29 -2.89
C ILE A 13 -1.22 -5.70 -2.16
N GLY A 14 -1.29 -5.79 -0.84
CA GLY A 14 -2.41 -5.29 -0.03
C GLY A 14 -2.75 -3.82 -0.25
N THR A 15 -1.78 -3.00 -0.64
CA THR A 15 -2.01 -1.58 -0.97
C THR A 15 -2.72 -1.37 -2.31
N SER A 16 -2.57 -2.30 -3.25
CA SER A 16 -3.06 -2.13 -4.63
C SER A 16 -4.58 -2.09 -4.80
N PRO A 17 -5.43 -2.85 -4.06
CA PRO A 17 -6.85 -2.94 -4.38
C PRO A 17 -7.64 -1.66 -4.12
N ILE A 18 -7.19 -0.82 -3.18
CA ILE A 18 -7.98 0.32 -2.68
C ILE A 18 -7.31 1.69 -2.84
N ILE A 19 -6.06 1.75 -3.33
CA ILE A 19 -5.28 3.00 -3.38
C ILE A 19 -5.97 4.12 -4.17
N ASP A 20 -6.67 3.80 -5.25
CA ASP A 20 -7.48 4.72 -6.04
C ASP A 20 -8.73 5.18 -5.31
N LEU A 21 -9.31 4.32 -4.48
CA LEU A 21 -10.53 4.60 -3.73
C LEU A 21 -10.27 5.43 -2.46
N VAL A 22 -9.11 5.26 -1.81
CA VAL A 22 -8.80 6.02 -0.58
C VAL A 22 -8.42 7.47 -0.80
N LEU A 23 -8.07 7.84 -2.04
CA LEU A 23 -7.82 9.23 -2.40
C LEU A 23 -9.13 10.03 -2.54
N ASP A 24 -10.25 9.36 -2.77
CA ASP A 24 -11.59 9.96 -2.85
C ASP A 24 -12.65 8.99 -2.32
N GLU A 25 -12.67 8.83 -1.00
CA GLU A 25 -13.41 7.80 -0.30
C GLU A 25 -14.94 7.92 -0.41
N ARG A 26 -15.44 9.04 -0.93
CA ARG A 26 -16.87 9.30 -1.17
C ARG A 26 -17.20 9.66 -2.62
N ALA A 27 -16.21 9.63 -3.53
CA ALA A 27 -16.38 10.08 -4.91
C ALA A 27 -16.92 11.53 -5.00
N ASP A 28 -16.48 12.41 -4.09
CA ASP A 28 -16.98 13.78 -3.96
C ASP A 28 -15.89 14.85 -4.04
N ARG A 29 -14.64 14.49 -4.32
CA ARG A 29 -13.55 15.42 -4.62
C ARG A 29 -13.68 15.97 -6.04
N ASP A 30 -13.65 17.30 -6.16
CA ASP A 30 -13.64 18.00 -7.46
C ASP A 30 -12.21 18.33 -7.94
N ASP A 31 -11.19 18.11 -7.09
CA ASP A 31 -9.81 18.54 -7.32
C ASP A 31 -8.91 17.47 -7.97
N ILE A 32 -9.37 16.23 -8.13
CA ILE A 32 -8.60 15.13 -8.75
C ILE A 32 -9.38 14.38 -9.84
N ASP A 33 -8.66 13.81 -10.80
CA ASP A 33 -9.19 12.82 -11.76
C ASP A 33 -8.25 11.61 -11.81
N VAL A 34 -8.72 10.46 -11.31
CA VAL A 34 -7.91 9.26 -11.15
C VAL A 34 -8.22 8.25 -12.27
N ARG A 35 -7.19 7.70 -12.89
CA ARG A 35 -7.30 6.55 -13.80
C ARG A 35 -6.39 5.41 -13.37
N THR A 36 -7.00 4.24 -13.18
CA THR A 36 -6.29 3.02 -12.85
C THR A 36 -6.21 2.11 -14.08
N ILE A 37 -5.00 1.63 -14.38
CA ILE A 37 -4.74 0.62 -15.40
C ILE A 37 -4.07 -0.57 -14.73
N SER A 38 -4.62 -1.77 -14.92
CA SER A 38 -4.12 -2.98 -14.28
C SER A 38 -3.99 -4.15 -15.24
N SER A 39 -2.98 -4.98 -15.01
CA SER A 39 -2.80 -6.28 -15.64
C SER A 39 -3.37 -7.44 -14.82
N GLY A 40 -4.13 -7.13 -13.76
CA GLY A 40 -4.55 -8.08 -12.74
C GLY A 40 -3.34 -8.71 -12.04
N ALA A 41 -3.44 -9.99 -11.69
CA ALA A 41 -2.39 -10.70 -10.96
C ALA A 41 -1.06 -10.91 -11.73
N LYS A 42 -1.01 -10.62 -13.04
CA LYS A 42 0.15 -10.91 -13.87
C LYS A 42 1.11 -9.72 -13.93
N MET A 43 2.41 -10.00 -13.81
CA MET A 43 3.49 -9.02 -13.93
C MET A 43 4.50 -9.38 -15.05
N GLY A 44 4.06 -10.14 -16.05
CA GLY A 44 4.90 -10.59 -17.15
C GLY A 44 5.20 -9.48 -18.17
N LYS A 45 6.20 -9.70 -19.03
CA LYS A 45 6.62 -8.72 -20.06
C LYS A 45 5.45 -8.22 -20.92
N LYS A 46 4.63 -9.13 -21.46
CA LYS A 46 3.46 -8.79 -22.29
C LYS A 46 2.48 -7.88 -21.56
N GLN A 47 2.26 -8.11 -20.26
CA GLN A 47 1.36 -7.28 -19.46
C GLN A 47 1.94 -5.89 -19.25
N MET A 48 3.23 -5.79 -18.93
CA MET A 48 3.91 -4.50 -18.78
C MET A 48 3.85 -3.66 -20.05
N GLU A 49 4.14 -4.27 -21.21
CA GLU A 49 4.11 -3.62 -22.52
C GLU A 49 2.70 -3.11 -22.90
N ASP A 50 1.64 -3.75 -22.38
CA ASP A 50 0.26 -3.34 -22.63
C ASP A 50 -0.22 -2.22 -21.69
N VAL A 51 0.17 -2.24 -20.41
CA VAL A 51 -0.36 -1.29 -19.41
C VAL A 51 0.40 0.04 -19.37
N LEU A 52 1.74 0.03 -19.58
CA LEU A 52 2.56 1.23 -19.43
C LEU A 52 2.20 2.34 -20.44
N PRO A 53 2.02 2.08 -21.75
CA PRO A 53 1.71 3.15 -22.70
C PRO A 53 0.36 3.81 -22.44
N LYS A 54 -0.65 3.03 -22.05
CA LYS A 54 -2.02 3.52 -21.84
C LYS A 54 -2.11 4.56 -20.73
N ILE A 55 -1.22 4.53 -19.74
CA ILE A 55 -1.26 5.56 -18.67
C ILE A 55 -0.80 6.92 -19.19
N THR A 56 0.15 6.92 -20.13
CA THR A 56 0.68 8.17 -20.69
C THR A 56 -0.33 8.84 -21.62
N GLU A 57 -1.22 8.06 -22.26
CA GLU A 57 -2.34 8.57 -23.05
C GLU A 57 -3.33 9.40 -22.21
N PHE A 58 -3.43 9.12 -20.90
CA PHE A 58 -4.26 9.90 -19.99
C PHE A 58 -3.68 11.30 -19.68
N ASN A 59 -2.41 11.54 -20.01
CA ASN A 59 -1.65 12.76 -19.67
C ASN A 59 -1.75 13.12 -18.18
N PRO A 60 -1.28 12.24 -17.28
CA PRO A 60 -1.34 12.47 -15.83
C PRO A 60 -0.30 13.50 -15.37
N ASP A 61 -0.62 14.23 -14.31
CA ASP A 61 0.30 15.13 -13.62
C ASP A 61 1.22 14.38 -12.65
N MET A 62 0.80 13.18 -12.21
CA MET A 62 1.62 12.25 -11.45
C MET A 62 1.27 10.79 -11.73
N ILE A 63 2.26 9.91 -11.60
CA ILE A 63 2.09 8.46 -11.79
C ILE A 63 2.34 7.73 -10.47
N ILE A 64 1.49 6.76 -10.16
CA ILE A 64 1.70 5.80 -9.08
C ILE A 64 1.84 4.42 -9.72
N PHE A 65 3.01 3.80 -9.59
CA PHE A 65 3.27 2.44 -10.06
C PHE A 65 3.33 1.48 -8.87
N ILE A 66 2.46 0.48 -8.87
CA ILE A 66 2.29 -0.46 -7.76
C ILE A 66 2.63 -1.86 -8.23
N SER A 67 3.57 -2.51 -7.53
CA SER A 67 3.97 -3.89 -7.82
C SER A 67 4.53 -4.59 -6.59
N PRO A 68 4.28 -5.90 -6.42
CA PRO A 68 5.12 -6.71 -5.54
C PRO A 68 6.55 -6.70 -6.08
N ASN A 69 7.51 -6.67 -5.17
CA ASN A 69 8.93 -6.63 -5.42
C ASN A 69 9.33 -5.66 -6.56
N PRO A 70 9.37 -4.34 -6.30
CA PRO A 70 9.84 -3.33 -7.26
C PRO A 70 11.26 -3.57 -7.84
N ASN A 71 12.04 -4.46 -7.23
CA ASN A 71 13.36 -4.88 -7.68
C ASN A 71 13.32 -6.07 -8.67
N ALA A 72 12.15 -6.69 -8.88
CA ALA A 72 12.02 -7.77 -9.85
C ALA A 72 12.21 -7.27 -11.28
N LYS A 73 12.61 -8.18 -12.19
CA LYS A 73 13.00 -7.86 -13.57
C LYS A 73 11.99 -6.96 -14.31
N GLN A 74 10.70 -7.28 -14.24
CA GLN A 74 9.67 -6.54 -14.98
C GLN A 74 9.36 -5.18 -14.32
N PRO A 75 9.16 -5.09 -13.00
CA PRO A 75 9.10 -3.81 -12.28
C PRO A 75 10.32 -2.90 -12.52
N SER A 76 11.54 -3.44 -12.57
CA SER A 76 12.74 -2.64 -12.86
C SER A 76 12.71 -2.00 -14.24
N ILE A 77 12.26 -2.74 -15.27
CA ILE A 77 12.05 -2.19 -16.62
C ILE A 77 10.98 -1.10 -16.61
N ALA A 78 9.90 -1.29 -15.83
CA ALA A 78 8.84 -0.30 -15.66
C ALA A 78 9.37 0.99 -15.06
N ARG A 79 10.15 0.89 -13.97
CA ARG A 79 10.79 2.04 -13.33
C ARG A 79 11.65 2.83 -14.31
N GLU A 80 12.49 2.13 -15.08
CA GLU A 80 13.36 2.78 -16.08
C GLU A 80 12.57 3.46 -17.20
N ALA A 81 11.45 2.88 -17.63
CA ALA A 81 10.57 3.51 -18.62
C ALA A 81 9.87 4.74 -18.06
N LEU A 82 9.33 4.64 -16.84
CA LEU A 82 8.60 5.72 -16.18
C LEU A 82 9.51 6.90 -15.81
N SER A 83 10.76 6.66 -15.41
CA SER A 83 11.72 7.74 -15.10
C SER A 83 12.06 8.61 -16.32
N LYS A 84 11.90 8.08 -17.53
CA LYS A 84 12.14 8.81 -18.79
C LYS A 84 10.95 9.69 -19.22
N THR A 85 9.79 9.57 -18.57
CA THR A 85 8.60 10.35 -18.93
C THR A 85 8.67 11.81 -18.48
N GLY A 86 9.49 12.11 -17.46
CA GLY A 86 9.53 13.41 -16.81
C GLY A 86 8.33 13.71 -15.90
N ILE A 87 7.37 12.78 -15.77
CA ILE A 87 6.21 12.91 -14.89
C ILE A 87 6.59 12.43 -13.49
N PRO A 88 6.28 13.20 -12.41
CA PRO A 88 6.49 12.77 -11.04
C PRO A 88 5.91 11.37 -10.80
N THR A 89 6.78 10.41 -10.46
CA THR A 89 6.38 9.00 -10.36
C THR A 89 6.73 8.45 -8.98
N ILE A 90 5.78 7.75 -8.36
CA ILE A 90 5.91 7.10 -7.06
C ILE A 90 5.78 5.59 -7.24
N ILE A 91 6.78 4.86 -6.74
CA ILE A 91 6.78 3.40 -6.72
C ILE A 91 6.23 2.92 -5.38
N ILE A 92 5.07 2.26 -5.37
CA ILE A 92 4.55 1.60 -4.17
C ILE A 92 4.85 0.11 -4.25
N GLY A 93 5.48 -0.41 -3.20
CA GLY A 93 5.87 -1.82 -3.16
C GLY A 93 6.05 -2.35 -1.76
N ASP A 94 6.54 -3.58 -1.69
CA ASP A 94 6.80 -4.34 -0.48
C ASP A 94 8.30 -4.33 -0.11
N ARG A 95 8.64 -5.01 0.99
CA ARG A 95 10.01 -5.08 1.54
C ARG A 95 11.11 -5.45 0.54
N PRO A 96 10.96 -6.43 -0.38
CA PRO A 96 11.95 -6.71 -1.43
C PRO A 96 12.36 -5.48 -2.27
N GLY A 97 11.49 -4.49 -2.41
CA GLY A 97 11.78 -3.23 -3.10
C GLY A 97 12.89 -2.40 -2.47
N GLU A 98 13.23 -2.62 -1.19
CA GLU A 98 14.31 -1.89 -0.51
C GLU A 98 15.67 -2.08 -1.20
N LYS A 99 15.85 -3.20 -1.92
CA LYS A 99 17.07 -3.47 -2.71
C LYS A 99 17.24 -2.55 -3.91
N ALA A 100 16.16 -1.92 -4.38
CA ALA A 100 16.16 -1.02 -5.53
C ALA A 100 16.17 0.47 -5.11
N ILE A 101 16.35 0.80 -3.82
CA ILE A 101 16.31 2.19 -3.34
C ILE A 101 17.34 3.07 -4.06
N ASP A 102 18.58 2.60 -4.16
CA ASP A 102 19.65 3.39 -4.78
C ASP A 102 19.36 3.63 -6.27
N GLU A 103 18.92 2.59 -6.99
CA GLU A 103 18.47 2.74 -8.38
C GLU A 103 17.28 3.70 -8.51
N MET A 104 16.28 3.64 -7.62
CA MET A 104 15.12 4.53 -7.66
C MET A 104 15.53 6.00 -7.43
N LYS A 105 16.49 6.25 -6.54
CA LYS A 105 17.06 7.60 -6.33
C LYS A 105 17.81 8.09 -7.56
N GLU A 106 18.64 7.26 -8.17
CA GLU A 106 19.34 7.59 -9.42
C GLU A 106 18.34 7.88 -10.56
N GLN A 107 17.24 7.14 -10.60
CA GLN A 107 16.12 7.32 -11.54
C GLN A 107 15.23 8.52 -11.18
N LYS A 108 15.48 9.22 -10.06
CA LYS A 108 14.65 10.33 -9.55
C LYS A 108 13.18 9.95 -9.34
N LEU A 109 12.94 8.69 -8.99
CA LEU A 109 11.62 8.18 -8.66
C LEU A 109 11.38 8.27 -7.16
N GLY A 110 10.14 8.60 -6.79
CA GLY A 110 9.68 8.43 -5.42
C GLY A 110 9.41 6.96 -5.12
N TYR A 111 9.41 6.60 -3.85
CA TYR A 111 9.03 5.28 -3.39
C TYR A 111 8.32 5.33 -2.03
N ILE A 112 7.34 4.43 -1.88
CA ILE A 112 6.70 4.09 -0.61
C ILE A 112 6.73 2.57 -0.48
N LEU A 113 7.64 2.06 0.36
CA LEU A 113 7.87 0.63 0.55
C LEU A 113 7.24 0.18 1.87
N VAL A 114 6.19 -0.63 1.80
CA VAL A 114 5.40 -1.07 2.94
C VAL A 114 5.88 -2.43 3.42
N ARG A 115 6.56 -2.46 4.58
CA ARG A 115 7.14 -3.71 5.12
C ARG A 115 6.11 -4.74 5.56
N ALA A 116 4.96 -4.28 6.05
CA ALA A 116 3.85 -5.13 6.48
C ALA A 116 2.88 -5.48 5.35
N ASP A 117 3.23 -5.23 4.08
CA ASP A 117 2.50 -5.71 2.91
C ASP A 117 3.20 -7.00 2.41
N PRO A 118 2.85 -8.18 2.96
CA PRO A 118 3.63 -9.39 2.74
C PRO A 118 3.34 -10.06 1.40
N MET A 119 4.31 -10.85 0.96
CA MET A 119 4.05 -11.88 -0.04
C MET A 119 3.13 -12.95 0.55
N ILE A 120 2.14 -13.37 -0.22
CA ILE A 120 1.23 -14.47 0.10
C ILE A 120 1.87 -15.85 -0.14
N GLY A 121 1.40 -16.87 0.57
CA GLY A 121 1.79 -18.27 0.40
C GLY A 121 1.30 -18.91 -0.90
N ALA A 122 1.88 -18.50 -2.04
CA ALA A 122 1.45 -18.89 -3.39
C ALA A 122 1.81 -20.33 -3.83
N ARG A 123 1.37 -21.33 -3.06
CA ARG A 123 1.46 -22.77 -3.39
C ARG A 123 0.13 -23.30 -3.89
N ARG A 124 0.14 -24.08 -4.99
CA ARG A 124 -1.07 -24.57 -5.66
C ARG A 124 -1.93 -25.45 -4.75
N GLU A 125 -1.28 -26.20 -3.88
CA GLU A 125 -1.88 -27.17 -2.96
C GLU A 125 -2.66 -26.50 -1.82
N PHE A 126 -2.49 -25.18 -1.64
CA PHE A 126 -3.07 -24.42 -0.53
C PHE A 126 -3.87 -23.21 -1.01
N LEU A 127 -3.28 -22.37 -1.87
CA LEU A 127 -3.82 -21.07 -2.23
C LEU A 127 -4.85 -21.18 -3.37
N ASP A 128 -6.09 -21.47 -3.02
CA ASP A 128 -7.24 -21.33 -3.91
C ASP A 128 -7.74 -19.86 -3.96
N PRO A 129 -8.72 -19.53 -4.84
CA PRO A 129 -9.28 -18.18 -4.89
C PRO A 129 -9.88 -17.70 -3.57
N THR A 130 -10.45 -18.60 -2.77
CA THR A 130 -11.06 -18.26 -1.47
C THR A 130 -9.98 -17.83 -0.48
N GLU A 131 -8.94 -18.65 -0.33
CA GLU A 131 -7.82 -18.40 0.57
C GLU A 131 -7.05 -17.14 0.18
N MET A 132 -6.91 -16.88 -1.13
CA MET A 132 -6.35 -15.64 -1.63
C MET A 132 -7.15 -14.40 -1.20
N ALA A 133 -8.48 -14.47 -1.26
CA ALA A 133 -9.34 -13.38 -0.83
C ALA A 133 -9.30 -13.16 0.69
N LEU A 134 -9.31 -14.23 1.48
CA LEU A 134 -9.23 -14.18 2.95
C LEU A 134 -7.91 -13.53 3.40
N PHE A 135 -6.78 -13.98 2.86
CA PHE A 135 -5.48 -13.40 3.18
C PHE A 135 -5.42 -11.90 2.88
N ASN A 136 -5.89 -11.48 1.69
CA ASN A 136 -5.88 -10.07 1.33
C ASN A 136 -6.83 -9.22 2.19
N SER A 137 -7.94 -9.80 2.66
CA SER A 137 -8.82 -9.13 3.63
C SER A 137 -8.11 -8.86 4.96
N ASP A 138 -7.34 -9.84 5.45
CA ASP A 138 -6.57 -9.68 6.69
C ASP A 138 -5.43 -8.67 6.52
N VAL A 139 -4.68 -8.73 5.41
CA VAL A 139 -3.66 -7.72 5.08
C VAL A 139 -4.27 -6.32 5.03
N LEU A 140 -5.41 -6.18 4.35
CA LEU A 140 -6.13 -4.90 4.24
C LEU A 140 -6.49 -4.36 5.62
N LYS A 141 -7.05 -5.21 6.50
CA LYS A 141 -7.38 -4.84 7.89
C LYS A 141 -6.14 -4.34 8.65
N VAL A 142 -5.03 -5.07 8.58
CA VAL A 142 -3.78 -4.70 9.26
C VAL A 142 -3.27 -3.36 8.74
N LEU A 143 -3.13 -3.19 7.43
CA LEU A 143 -2.59 -1.96 6.83
C LEU A 143 -3.48 -0.73 7.09
N SER A 144 -4.81 -0.91 7.09
CA SER A 144 -5.77 0.16 7.43
C SER A 144 -5.66 0.60 8.88
N VAL A 145 -5.69 -0.33 9.84
CA VAL A 145 -5.77 0.02 11.26
C VAL A 145 -4.41 0.47 11.81
N THR A 146 -3.32 -0.15 11.36
CA THR A 146 -1.97 0.22 11.82
C THR A 146 -1.53 1.59 11.34
N GLY A 147 -2.26 2.23 10.44
CA GLY A 147 -1.95 3.55 9.86
C GLY A 147 -1.02 3.50 8.66
N ALA A 148 -0.67 2.33 8.15
CA ALA A 148 0.16 2.20 6.96
C ALA A 148 -0.50 2.85 5.74
N PHE A 149 -1.79 2.60 5.49
CA PHE A 149 -2.50 3.27 4.40
C PHE A 149 -2.68 4.75 4.61
N ARG A 150 -2.86 5.17 5.86
CA ARG A 150 -2.96 6.58 6.21
C ARG A 150 -1.71 7.34 5.79
N LEU A 151 -0.55 6.82 6.16
CA LEU A 151 0.73 7.38 5.74
C LEU A 151 0.87 7.39 4.21
N VAL A 152 0.40 6.36 3.51
CA VAL A 152 0.44 6.30 2.03
C VAL A 152 -0.42 7.40 1.42
N HIS A 153 -1.71 7.52 1.78
CA HIS A 153 -2.59 8.50 1.17
C HIS A 153 -2.22 9.93 1.57
N GLU A 154 -1.89 10.19 2.85
CA GLU A 154 -1.43 11.53 3.28
C GLU A 154 -0.16 11.99 2.54
N THR A 155 0.73 11.04 2.20
CA THR A 155 1.90 11.35 1.37
C THR A 155 1.50 11.74 -0.05
N ILE A 156 0.48 11.09 -0.61
CA ILE A 156 -0.03 11.38 -1.96
C ILE A 156 -0.82 12.69 -1.95
N ASP A 157 -1.67 12.93 -0.96
CA ASP A 157 -2.42 14.18 -0.76
C ASP A 157 -1.48 15.38 -0.71
N GLY A 158 -0.38 15.28 0.05
CA GLY A 158 0.64 16.34 0.08
C GLY A 158 1.34 16.60 -1.27
N LEU A 159 1.37 15.62 -2.18
CA LEU A 159 1.87 15.83 -3.55
C LEU A 159 0.80 16.44 -4.45
N ILE A 160 -0.46 16.03 -4.29
CA ILE A 160 -1.61 16.62 -4.99
C ILE A 160 -1.68 18.12 -4.68
N ASP A 161 -1.54 18.51 -3.40
CA ASP A 161 -1.53 19.91 -2.97
C ASP A 161 -0.42 20.71 -3.65
N LYS A 162 0.82 20.18 -3.65
CA LYS A 162 1.95 20.83 -4.30
C LYS A 162 1.74 20.99 -5.81
N ILE A 163 1.20 19.96 -6.48
CA ILE A 163 0.89 20.03 -7.91
C ILE A 163 -0.18 21.10 -8.17
N SER A 164 -1.26 21.12 -7.38
CA SER A 164 -2.34 22.11 -7.50
C SER A 164 -1.85 23.55 -7.33
N ASN A 165 -0.86 23.75 -6.47
CA ASN A 165 -0.26 25.06 -6.18
C ASN A 165 0.94 25.43 -7.07
N ASN A 166 1.30 24.59 -8.06
CA ASN A 166 2.52 24.74 -8.89
C ASN A 166 3.81 24.86 -8.08
N GLU A 167 3.89 24.16 -6.95
CA GLU A 167 5.08 24.10 -6.10
C GLU A 167 6.09 23.06 -6.61
N PRO A 168 7.39 23.22 -6.27
CA PRO A 168 8.39 22.21 -6.58
C PRO A 168 8.04 20.84 -5.99
N ILE A 169 8.01 19.82 -6.84
CA ILE A 169 7.70 18.44 -6.43
C ILE A 169 8.98 17.73 -5.99
N GLU A 170 9.03 17.38 -4.70
CA GLU A 170 9.99 16.43 -4.16
C GLU A 170 9.31 15.07 -4.05
N VAL A 171 9.82 14.10 -4.81
CA VAL A 171 9.27 12.74 -4.80
C VAL A 171 9.56 12.05 -3.45
N PRO A 172 8.59 11.32 -2.88
CA PRO A 172 8.71 10.78 -1.53
C PRO A 172 9.73 9.65 -1.47
N GLN A 173 10.44 9.51 -0.35
CA GLN A 173 11.40 8.43 -0.12
C GLN A 173 11.09 7.75 1.21
N ILE A 174 10.11 6.86 1.20
CA ILE A 174 9.48 6.32 2.40
C ILE A 174 9.65 4.81 2.46
N VAL A 175 10.26 4.34 3.53
CA VAL A 175 10.08 2.96 4.01
C VAL A 175 9.11 3.04 5.19
N VAL A 176 7.97 2.38 5.07
CA VAL A 176 6.96 2.31 6.13
C VAL A 176 7.40 1.24 7.11
N THR A 177 7.74 1.66 8.33
CA THR A 177 8.03 0.78 9.46
C THR A 177 6.84 0.75 10.41
N ALA A 178 6.86 -0.12 11.42
CA ALA A 178 5.81 -0.16 12.43
C ALA A 178 5.67 1.21 13.12
N GLU A 179 6.79 1.83 13.47
CA GLU A 179 6.84 3.13 14.15
C GLU A 179 6.20 4.22 13.29
N ARG A 180 6.55 4.28 12.00
CA ARG A 180 5.96 5.27 11.09
C ARG A 180 4.47 5.04 10.85
N ALA A 181 4.05 3.79 10.71
CA ALA A 181 2.65 3.45 10.51
C ALA A 181 1.81 3.87 11.72
N VAL A 182 2.20 3.48 12.94
CA VAL A 182 1.39 3.77 14.13
C VAL A 182 1.41 5.25 14.52
N LEU A 183 2.49 5.98 14.18
CA LEU A 183 2.51 7.44 14.30
C LEU A 183 1.45 8.07 13.40
N ALA A 184 1.34 7.65 12.15
CA ALA A 184 0.28 8.11 11.26
C ALA A 184 -1.10 7.71 11.81
N ALA A 185 -1.27 6.48 12.31
CA ALA A 185 -2.56 6.01 12.85
C ALA A 185 -3.15 6.90 13.96
N GLY A 186 -2.32 7.62 14.71
CA GLY A 186 -2.77 8.61 15.68
C GLY A 186 -3.47 8.04 16.90
N PHE A 187 -3.13 6.81 17.31
CA PHE A 187 -3.69 6.15 18.50
C PHE A 187 -3.55 7.05 19.74
N LYS A 188 -4.65 7.28 20.46
CA LYS A 188 -4.60 7.95 21.77
C LYS A 188 -4.29 6.97 22.89
N ASN A 189 -4.74 5.72 22.78
CA ASN A 189 -4.47 4.70 23.79
C ASN A 189 -3.13 3.98 23.52
N PRO A 190 -2.22 3.92 24.51
CA PRO A 190 -0.90 3.30 24.31
C PRO A 190 -0.95 1.78 24.11
N TYR A 191 -1.98 1.09 24.62
CA TYR A 191 -2.17 -0.35 24.37
C TYR A 191 -2.74 -0.63 22.98
N ALA A 192 -3.60 0.24 22.45
CA ALA A 192 -4.03 0.17 21.06
C ALA A 192 -2.81 0.32 20.12
N MET A 193 -1.98 1.34 20.37
CA MET A 193 -0.71 1.51 19.66
C MET A 193 0.19 0.27 19.75
N SER A 194 0.35 -0.30 20.95
CA SER A 194 1.19 -1.50 21.15
C SER A 194 0.67 -2.71 20.38
N LYS A 195 -0.66 -2.93 20.33
CA LYS A 195 -1.28 -3.99 19.54
C LYS A 195 -1.10 -3.76 18.03
N ALA A 196 -1.22 -2.52 17.57
CA ALA A 196 -0.95 -2.16 16.18
C ALA A 196 0.52 -2.40 15.78
N ILE A 197 1.48 -2.05 16.65
CA ILE A 197 2.90 -2.38 16.45
C ILE A 197 3.09 -3.89 16.33
N ALA A 198 2.46 -4.68 17.21
CA ALA A 198 2.54 -6.14 17.16
C ALA A 198 1.96 -6.70 15.85
N ALA A 199 0.76 -6.25 15.46
CA ALA A 199 0.11 -6.65 14.20
C ALA A 199 0.99 -6.36 12.98
N TYR A 200 1.55 -5.14 12.89
CA TYR A 200 2.45 -4.75 11.81
C TYR A 200 3.69 -5.64 11.72
N ASN A 201 4.31 -5.95 12.87
CA ASN A 201 5.50 -6.79 12.91
C ASN A 201 5.20 -8.25 12.56
N ILE A 202 4.07 -8.80 13.01
CA ILE A 202 3.62 -10.14 12.60
C ILE A 202 3.44 -10.18 11.08
N ALA A 203 2.73 -9.21 10.51
CA ALA A 203 2.55 -9.12 9.06
C ALA A 203 3.88 -9.02 8.29
N THR A 204 4.86 -8.30 8.83
CA THR A 204 6.22 -8.25 8.25
C THR A 204 6.92 -9.61 8.27
N GLN A 205 6.67 -10.46 9.28
CA GLN A 205 7.26 -11.80 9.39
C GLN A 205 6.58 -12.85 8.49
N VAL A 206 5.30 -12.65 8.13
CA VAL A 206 4.58 -13.53 7.19
C VAL A 206 5.35 -13.68 5.88
N SER A 207 5.82 -12.57 5.30
CA SER A 207 6.64 -12.58 4.08
C SER A 207 7.92 -13.43 4.21
N VAL A 208 8.56 -13.44 5.39
CA VAL A 208 9.78 -14.26 5.62
C VAL A 208 9.44 -15.74 5.58
N MET A 209 8.31 -16.13 6.18
CA MET A 209 7.83 -17.51 6.21
C MET A 209 7.40 -17.97 4.80
N ASP A 210 6.62 -17.16 4.10
CA ASP A 210 6.13 -17.49 2.76
C ASP A 210 7.26 -17.55 1.73
N VAL A 211 8.27 -16.68 1.80
CA VAL A 211 9.46 -16.78 0.93
C VAL A 211 10.21 -18.10 1.17
N LYS A 212 10.34 -18.53 2.42
CA LYS A 212 10.97 -19.82 2.74
C LYS A 212 10.15 -20.97 2.16
N ALA A 213 8.84 -20.99 2.42
CA ALA A 213 7.96 -22.07 1.99
C ALA A 213 7.80 -22.13 0.46
N CYS A 214 7.69 -20.99 -0.22
CA CYS A 214 7.46 -20.92 -1.67
C CYS A 214 8.72 -21.13 -2.51
N PHE A 215 9.89 -20.70 -2.03
CA PHE A 215 11.12 -20.69 -2.86
C PHE A 215 12.29 -21.50 -2.32
N LYS A 216 12.27 -21.91 -1.04
CA LYS A 216 13.41 -22.58 -0.39
C LYS A 216 13.11 -23.98 0.15
N THR A 217 11.86 -24.42 0.12
CA THR A 217 11.43 -25.73 0.60
C THR A 217 10.73 -26.48 -0.53
N ASN A 218 11.07 -27.75 -0.73
CA ASN A 218 10.54 -28.54 -1.85
C ASN A 218 9.57 -29.63 -1.41
N GLU A 219 9.65 -30.06 -0.15
CA GLU A 219 8.90 -31.16 0.42
C GLU A 219 7.46 -30.72 0.76
N PRO A 220 6.41 -31.29 0.13
CA PRO A 220 5.02 -30.86 0.34
C PRO A 220 4.53 -30.96 1.79
N ASN A 221 4.93 -32.01 2.49
CA ASN A 221 4.65 -32.20 3.91
C ASN A 221 5.33 -31.15 4.82
N ILE A 222 6.23 -30.33 4.28
CA ILE A 222 6.87 -29.22 4.99
C ILE A 222 6.32 -27.88 4.49
N TYR A 223 6.32 -27.60 3.17
CA TYR A 223 5.93 -26.28 2.69
C TYR A 223 4.44 -26.00 2.84
N ILE A 224 3.56 -27.01 2.74
CA ILE A 224 2.10 -26.80 2.84
C ILE A 224 1.73 -26.32 4.26
N PRO A 225 2.15 -26.99 5.34
CA PRO A 225 1.92 -26.46 6.69
C PRO A 225 2.56 -25.09 6.93
N LEU A 226 3.69 -24.77 6.29
CA LEU A 226 4.34 -23.47 6.45
C LEU A 226 3.56 -22.33 5.81
N VAL A 227 3.04 -22.47 4.59
CA VAL A 227 2.20 -21.43 3.97
C VAL A 227 0.88 -21.26 4.73
N ALA A 228 0.29 -22.35 5.22
CA ALA A 228 -0.89 -22.29 6.06
C ALA A 228 -0.61 -21.57 7.39
N ALA A 229 0.51 -21.86 8.05
CA ALA A 229 0.93 -21.17 9.27
C ALA A 229 1.18 -19.67 9.05
N ALA A 230 1.72 -19.28 7.88
CA ALA A 230 1.91 -17.88 7.53
C ALA A 230 0.56 -17.14 7.39
N HIS A 231 -0.47 -17.80 6.86
CA HIS A 231 -1.83 -17.27 6.80
C HIS A 231 -2.48 -17.15 8.19
N GLU A 232 -2.27 -18.12 9.08
CA GLU A 232 -2.72 -18.03 10.48
C GLU A 232 -2.05 -16.89 11.25
N MET A 233 -0.77 -16.61 10.95
CA MET A 233 -0.08 -15.42 11.46
C MET A 233 -0.74 -14.13 10.97
N MET A 234 -1.12 -14.06 9.68
CA MET A 234 -1.81 -12.90 9.12
C MET A 234 -3.19 -12.69 9.75
N SER A 235 -3.98 -13.76 9.90
CA SER A 235 -5.26 -13.73 10.61
C SER A 235 -5.11 -13.26 12.06
N SER A 236 -4.08 -13.71 12.76
CA SER A 236 -3.77 -13.26 14.12
C SER A 236 -3.36 -11.79 14.18
N ALA A 237 -2.61 -11.30 13.18
CA ALA A 237 -2.29 -9.88 13.05
C ALA A 237 -3.54 -9.04 12.82
N ALA A 238 -4.47 -9.50 11.97
CA ALA A 238 -5.73 -8.82 11.71
C ALA A 238 -6.61 -8.72 12.97
N LYS A 239 -6.65 -9.78 13.80
CA LYS A 239 -7.34 -9.75 15.11
C LYS A 239 -6.72 -8.72 16.06
N LEU A 240 -5.40 -8.69 16.18
CA LEU A 240 -4.72 -7.68 17.00
C LEU A 240 -4.95 -6.25 16.51
N ALA A 241 -4.99 -6.06 15.19
CA ALA A 241 -5.35 -4.79 14.58
C ALA A 241 -6.80 -4.41 14.94
N ASP A 242 -7.75 -5.32 14.79
CA ASP A 242 -9.16 -5.07 15.15
C ASP A 242 -9.31 -4.72 16.63
N GLU A 243 -8.64 -5.46 17.54
CA GLU A 243 -8.59 -5.13 18.97
C GLU A 243 -8.04 -3.73 19.24
N ALA A 244 -6.98 -3.30 18.54
CA ALA A 244 -6.45 -1.94 18.65
C ALA A 244 -7.51 -0.91 18.25
N ARG A 245 -8.28 -1.18 17.18
CA ARG A 245 -9.35 -0.31 16.72
C ARG A 245 -10.51 -0.25 17.72
N GLU A 246 -10.90 -1.38 18.30
CA GLU A 246 -11.96 -1.44 19.31
C GLU A 246 -11.59 -0.71 20.60
N ILE A 247 -10.31 -0.72 21.00
CA ILE A 247 -9.85 0.08 22.15
C ILE A 247 -10.06 1.58 21.87
N GLU A 248 -9.71 2.08 20.69
CA GLU A 248 -9.94 3.49 20.34
C GLU A 248 -11.44 3.82 20.26
N LYS A 249 -12.28 2.88 19.76
CA LYS A 249 -13.73 3.07 19.75
C LYS A 249 -14.30 3.14 21.17
N GLY A 250 -13.85 2.23 22.05
CA GLY A 250 -14.27 2.19 23.45
C GLY A 250 -13.91 3.44 24.24
N ASN A 251 -12.87 4.17 23.79
CA ASN A 251 -12.45 5.45 24.38
C ASN A 251 -13.02 6.67 23.64
N ASP A 252 -13.75 6.49 22.55
CA ASP A 252 -14.20 7.56 21.64
C ASP A 252 -13.04 8.45 21.12
N THR A 253 -11.91 7.82 20.78
CA THR A 253 -10.68 8.52 20.34
C THR A 253 -10.24 8.20 18.92
N VAL A 254 -11.12 7.55 18.15
CA VAL A 254 -10.86 7.10 16.78
C VAL A 254 -10.50 8.28 15.86
N LEU A 255 -9.22 8.38 15.46
CA LEU A 255 -8.82 9.35 14.44
C LEU A 255 -9.52 9.06 13.09
N ARG A 256 -10.14 10.10 12.54
CA ARG A 256 -10.81 10.14 11.23
C ARG A 256 -10.31 11.35 10.46
N THR A 257 -9.98 11.14 9.19
CA THR A 257 -9.44 12.19 8.32
C THR A 257 -10.08 12.19 6.93
N PRO A 258 -11.39 12.49 6.82
CA PRO A 258 -12.03 12.51 5.52
C PRO A 258 -11.58 13.71 4.69
N HIS A 259 -11.59 13.58 3.37
CA HIS A 259 -11.39 14.70 2.47
C HIS A 259 -12.63 15.61 2.46
N ARG A 260 -12.46 16.87 2.11
CA ARG A 260 -13.53 17.77 1.66
C ARG A 260 -13.65 17.67 0.14
N ARG A 261 -14.73 18.26 -0.38
CA ARG A 261 -14.96 18.41 -1.82
C ARG A 261 -13.85 19.15 -2.56
N ASP A 262 -13.12 20.05 -1.88
CA ASP A 262 -11.99 20.80 -2.44
C ASP A 262 -10.64 20.09 -2.31
N GLY A 263 -10.63 18.85 -1.77
CA GLY A 263 -9.43 18.04 -1.56
C GLY A 263 -8.77 18.21 -0.19
N SER A 264 -9.11 19.25 0.57
CA SER A 264 -8.52 19.48 1.90
C SER A 264 -8.95 18.42 2.93
N THR A 265 -8.07 18.06 3.85
CA THR A 265 -8.34 17.00 4.84
C THR A 265 -8.90 17.55 6.14
N LEU A 266 -10.06 17.03 6.56
CA LEU A 266 -10.68 17.28 7.85
C LEU A 266 -10.12 16.37 8.93
N HIS A 267 -10.25 16.73 10.20
CA HIS A 267 -9.79 15.88 11.30
C HIS A 267 -10.83 15.80 12.42
N LYS A 268 -11.01 14.61 13.01
CA LYS A 268 -11.69 14.45 14.31
C LYS A 268 -11.31 13.14 15.01
N THR A 269 -11.59 13.06 16.31
CA THR A 269 -11.35 11.86 17.11
C THR A 269 -12.62 11.33 17.78
N SER A 270 -13.41 12.18 18.44
CA SER A 270 -14.72 11.78 18.93
C SER A 270 -15.69 11.53 17.76
N LEU A 271 -16.55 10.54 17.93
CA LEU A 271 -17.55 10.15 16.94
C LEU A 271 -18.55 11.29 16.68
N MET A 272 -19.00 11.97 17.73
CA MET A 272 -20.07 12.98 17.66
C MET A 272 -19.56 14.40 17.48
N ASP A 273 -18.25 14.63 17.61
CA ASP A 273 -17.66 15.94 17.38
C ASP A 273 -17.76 16.38 15.92
N ASN A 274 -17.82 17.71 15.76
CA ASN A 274 -17.61 18.36 14.49
C ASN A 274 -16.18 18.13 14.02
N PHE A 275 -15.97 18.21 12.70
CA PHE A 275 -14.63 18.18 12.15
C PHE A 275 -13.92 19.51 12.40
N GLU A 276 -12.64 19.42 12.73
CA GLU A 276 -11.67 20.51 12.66
C GLU A 276 -11.22 20.72 11.21
#